data_AF-A0AAU5PIH7-F1
#
_entry.id   AF-A0AAU5PIH7-F1
#
_cell.length_a   1.000
_cell.length_b   1.000
_cell.length_c   1.000
_cell.angle_alpha   90.00
_cell.angle_beta   90.00
_cell.angle_gamma   90.00
#
_symmetry.space_group_name_H-M   'P 1'
#
loop_
_entity.id
_entity.type
_entity.pdbx_description
1 polymer ?
#
loop_
_entity_poly.entity_id
_entity_poly.type
_entity_poly.pdbx_seq_one_letter_code
_entity_poly.pdbx_strand_id
1 'polypeptide(L)'
;MSRSARSAFLLAGLLASAGVAHFVSPKQFDATVPKSLPGSPRAWTQASGVAELALAAGLVVPATRKASARASALFFAGVFPANVKMAYDWRDRSPKARAIAYGRLPLQIPLILWARGIGRADS
;
A
#
# COMPACT_ATOMS: atom_id res chain seq x y z
N MET A 1 -18.77 -12.14 -13.30
CA MET A 1 -17.39 -11.65 -13.07
C MET A 1 -16.48 -12.83 -12.76
N SER A 2 -15.31 -12.93 -13.39
CA SER A 2 -14.33 -13.97 -13.04
C SER A 2 -13.83 -13.77 -11.60
N ARG A 3 -13.32 -14.84 -10.96
CA ARG A 3 -12.69 -14.73 -9.63
C ARG A 3 -11.51 -13.75 -9.65
N SER A 4 -10.77 -13.68 -10.76
CA SER A 4 -9.70 -12.69 -10.99
C SER A 4 -10.22 -11.26 -10.93
N ALA A 5 -11.31 -10.97 -11.64
CA ALA A 5 -11.91 -9.63 -11.65
C ALA A 5 -12.38 -9.20 -10.25
N ARG A 6 -13.10 -10.07 -9.51
CA ARG A 6 -13.52 -9.78 -8.12
C ARG A 6 -12.32 -9.49 -7.22
N SER A 7 -11.26 -10.29 -7.31
CA SER A 7 -10.01 -10.07 -6.57
C SER A 7 -9.34 -8.74 -6.91
N ALA A 8 -9.31 -8.36 -8.20
CA ALA A 8 -8.77 -7.08 -8.63
C ALA A 8 -9.57 -5.89 -8.08
N PHE A 9 -10.89 -5.97 -8.06
CA PHE A 9 -11.74 -4.93 -7.47
C PHE A 9 -11.56 -4.80 -5.96
N LEU A 10 -11.40 -5.93 -5.24
CA LEU A 10 -11.14 -5.90 -3.80
C LEU A 10 -9.77 -5.25 -3.50
N LEU A 11 -8.73 -5.61 -4.26
CA LEU A 11 -7.42 -4.98 -4.10
C LEU A 11 -7.45 -3.49 -4.49
N ALA A 12 -8.19 -3.13 -5.55
CA ALA A 12 -8.41 -1.75 -5.94
C ALA A 12 -9.13 -0.95 -4.85
N GLY A 13 -10.17 -1.52 -4.22
CA GLY A 13 -10.86 -0.89 -3.11
C GLY A 13 -9.96 -0.67 -1.89
N LEU A 14 -9.08 -1.63 -1.59
CA LEU A 14 -8.08 -1.49 -0.52
C LEU A 14 -7.09 -0.37 -0.82
N LEU A 15 -6.51 -0.35 -2.03
CA LEU A 15 -5.58 0.69 -2.46
C LEU A 15 -6.24 2.07 -2.53
N ALA A 16 -7.47 2.17 -3.02
CA ALA A 16 -8.20 3.42 -3.07
C ALA A 16 -8.47 3.97 -1.66
N SER A 17 -8.88 3.10 -0.73
CA SER A 17 -9.12 3.48 0.66
C SER A 17 -7.84 3.95 1.35
N ALA A 18 -6.72 3.24 1.12
CA ALA A 18 -5.41 3.65 1.62
C ALA A 18 -4.95 4.98 1.01
N GLY A 19 -5.11 5.15 -0.30
CA GLY A 19 -4.77 6.37 -1.02
C GLY A 19 -5.53 7.58 -0.49
N VAL A 20 -6.84 7.46 -0.29
CA VAL A 20 -7.67 8.51 0.34
C VAL A 20 -7.19 8.81 1.76
N ALA A 21 -6.84 7.78 2.55
CA ALA A 21 -6.38 7.97 3.92
C ALA A 21 -5.09 8.83 4.01
N HIS A 22 -4.20 8.76 3.02
CA HIS A 22 -3.03 9.64 2.94
C HIS A 22 -3.39 11.12 2.85
N PHE A 23 -4.54 11.48 2.26
CA PHE A 23 -5.01 12.87 2.18
C PHE A 23 -5.88 13.29 3.37
N VAL A 24 -6.67 12.36 3.92
CA VAL A 24 -7.55 12.63 5.07
C VAL A 24 -6.76 12.73 6.38
N SER A 25 -5.76 11.87 6.58
CA SER A 25 -4.97 11.80 7.82
C SER A 25 -3.46 11.80 7.55
N PRO A 26 -2.92 12.80 6.81
CA PRO A 26 -1.54 12.77 6.33
C PRO A 26 -0.51 12.70 7.46
N LYS A 27 -0.78 13.35 8.61
CA LYS A 27 0.17 13.39 9.75
C LYS A 27 0.55 12.00 10.27
N GLN A 28 -0.34 11.02 10.18
CA GLN A 28 -0.05 9.65 10.59
C GLN A 28 0.94 8.96 9.66
N PHE A 29 0.87 9.26 8.36
CA PHE A 29 1.76 8.74 7.32
C PHE A 29 3.07 9.54 7.25
N ASP A 30 3.02 10.87 7.41
CA ASP A 30 4.21 11.74 7.47
C ASP A 30 5.21 11.23 8.52
N ALA A 31 4.70 10.73 9.66
CA ALA A 31 5.52 10.19 10.75
C ALA A 31 6.24 8.87 10.40
N THR A 32 5.80 8.14 9.38
CA THR A 32 6.41 6.87 8.96
C THR A 32 7.52 7.08 7.94
N VAL A 33 7.49 8.20 7.21
CA VAL A 33 8.49 8.53 6.19
C VAL A 33 9.88 8.63 6.83
N PRO A 34 10.89 7.90 6.32
CA PRO A 34 12.26 8.02 6.79
C PRO A 34 12.80 9.45 6.65
N LYS A 35 13.42 9.97 7.72
CA LYS A 35 14.10 11.28 7.70
C LYS A 35 15.29 11.34 6.74
N SER A 36 15.79 10.18 6.30
CA SER A 36 16.87 10.05 5.31
C SER A 36 16.42 10.29 3.87
N LEU A 37 15.11 10.31 3.60
CA LEU A 37 14.61 10.63 2.26
C LEU A 37 14.69 12.14 2.00
N PRO A 38 15.13 12.55 0.80
CA PRO A 38 15.16 13.96 0.43
C PRO A 38 13.73 14.53 0.31
N GLY A 39 13.56 15.80 0.66
CA GLY A 39 12.28 16.50 0.57
C GLY A 39 11.43 16.40 1.84
N SER A 40 10.15 16.77 1.74
CA SER A 40 9.24 16.79 2.88
C SER A 40 8.52 15.44 3.04
N PRO A 41 8.32 14.95 4.29
CA PRO A 41 7.47 13.79 4.56
C PRO A 41 6.09 13.91 3.94
N ARG A 42 5.54 15.13 3.95
CA ARG A 42 4.24 15.45 3.34
C ARG A 42 4.20 15.16 1.85
N ALA A 43 5.23 15.57 1.11
CA ALA A 43 5.32 15.31 -0.32
C ALA A 43 5.35 13.81 -0.61
N TRP A 44 6.12 13.03 0.16
CA TRP A 44 6.16 11.57 0.03
C TRP A 44 4.82 10.90 0.35
N THR A 45 4.14 11.36 1.41
CA THR A 45 2.79 10.89 1.77
C THR A 45 1.78 11.17 0.68
N GLN A 46 1.79 12.36 0.08
CA GLN A 46 0.90 12.70 -1.03
C GLN A 46 1.24 11.91 -2.30
N ALA A 47 2.53 11.78 -2.64
CA ALA A 47 2.98 11.01 -3.80
C ALA A 47 2.58 9.53 -3.67
N SER A 48 2.73 8.95 -2.48
CA SER A 48 2.26 7.60 -2.15
C SER A 48 0.76 7.47 -2.35
N GLY A 49 -0.03 8.42 -1.82
CA GLY A 49 -1.49 8.44 -2.00
C GLY A 49 -1.93 8.52 -3.47
N VAL A 50 -1.26 9.35 -4.28
CA VAL A 50 -1.52 9.43 -5.73
C VAL A 50 -1.17 8.10 -6.41
N ALA A 51 -0.04 7.49 -6.06
CA ALA A 51 0.37 6.21 -6.62
C ALA A 51 -0.63 5.09 -6.31
N GLU A 52 -1.12 5.00 -5.06
CA GLU A 52 -2.14 4.02 -4.67
C GLU A 52 -3.46 4.21 -5.44
N LEU A 53 -3.92 5.45 -5.61
CA LEU A 53 -5.12 5.75 -6.39
C LEU A 53 -4.95 5.39 -7.88
N ALA A 54 -3.79 5.67 -8.46
CA ALA A 54 -3.48 5.30 -9.84
C ALA A 54 -3.45 3.77 -10.03
N LEU A 55 -2.85 3.04 -9.08
CA LEU A 55 -2.84 1.58 -9.08
C LEU A 55 -4.24 1.00 -8.93
N ALA A 56 -5.07 1.58 -8.06
CA ALA A 56 -6.47 1.19 -7.88
C ALA A 56 -7.27 1.35 -9.19
N ALA A 57 -7.17 2.52 -9.84
CA ALA A 57 -7.80 2.76 -11.13
C ALA A 57 -7.31 1.78 -12.21
N GLY A 58 -6.00 1.53 -12.25
CA GLY A 58 -5.39 0.61 -13.19
C GLY A 58 -5.77 -0.87 -12.99
N LEU A 59 -6.11 -1.29 -11.76
CA LEU A 59 -6.64 -2.64 -11.45
C LEU A 59 -8.08 -2.84 -11.93
N VAL A 60 -8.88 -1.77 -11.97
CA VAL A 60 -10.27 -1.82 -12.44
C VAL A 60 -10.33 -2.07 -13.95
N VAL A 61 -9.50 -1.38 -14.71
CA VAL A 61 -9.47 -1.45 -16.18
C VAL A 61 -8.78 -2.75 -16.65
N PRO A 62 -9.47 -3.65 -17.39
CA PRO A 62 -8.90 -4.94 -17.81
C PRO A 62 -7.58 -4.82 -18.57
N ALA A 63 -7.46 -3.82 -19.45
CA ALA A 63 -6.27 -3.59 -20.28
C ALA A 63 -5.00 -3.27 -19.46
N THR A 64 -5.15 -2.62 -18.29
CA THR A 64 -4.04 -2.20 -17.44
C THR A 64 -3.87 -3.06 -16.19
N ARG A 65 -4.83 -3.96 -15.91
CA ARG A 65 -4.91 -4.71 -14.66
C ARG A 65 -3.64 -5.52 -14.37
N LYS A 66 -3.12 -6.24 -15.36
CA LYS A 66 -1.90 -7.05 -15.22
C LYS A 66 -0.68 -6.19 -14.87
N ALA A 67 -0.50 -5.06 -15.55
CA ALA A 67 0.58 -4.12 -15.26
C ALA A 67 0.42 -3.50 -13.87
N SER A 68 -0.79 -3.08 -13.53
CA SER A 68 -1.13 -2.46 -12.23
C SER A 68 -0.98 -3.43 -11.07
N ALA A 69 -1.29 -4.71 -11.27
CA ALA A 69 -1.09 -5.77 -10.29
C ALA A 69 0.41 -6.01 -10.01
N ARG A 70 1.25 -6.02 -11.05
CA ARG A 70 2.71 -6.11 -10.89
C ARG A 70 3.27 -4.86 -10.21
N ALA A 71 2.84 -3.68 -10.62
CA ALA A 71 3.24 -2.42 -10.02
C ALA A 71 2.79 -2.33 -8.54
N SER A 72 1.61 -2.84 -8.19
CA SER A 72 1.14 -2.92 -6.80
C SER A 72 2.03 -3.82 -5.95
N ALA A 73 2.47 -4.96 -6.49
CA ALA A 73 3.41 -5.83 -5.79
C ALA A 73 4.76 -5.14 -5.53
N LEU A 74 5.28 -4.39 -6.51
CA LEU A 74 6.50 -3.60 -6.35
C LEU A 74 6.31 -2.45 -5.35
N PHE A 75 5.17 -1.78 -5.40
CA PHE A 75 4.80 -0.71 -4.47
C PHE A 75 4.76 -1.23 -3.02
N PHE A 76 4.08 -2.36 -2.79
CA PHE A 76 4.04 -2.98 -1.46
C PHE A 76 5.43 -3.40 -0.95
N ALA A 77 6.32 -3.86 -1.83
CA ALA A 77 7.72 -4.11 -1.46
C ALA A 77 8.46 -2.80 -1.13
N GLY A 78 8.26 -1.73 -1.91
CA GLY A 78 8.89 -0.43 -1.72
C GLY A 78 8.49 0.27 -0.41
N VAL A 79 7.26 0.10 0.06
CA VAL A 79 6.79 0.67 1.34
C VAL A 79 7.13 -0.19 2.56
N PHE A 80 7.67 -1.40 2.38
CA PHE A 80 8.05 -2.31 3.47
C PHE A 80 9.09 -1.71 4.43
N PRO A 81 10.19 -1.08 3.97
CA PRO A 81 11.13 -0.40 4.86
C PRO A 81 10.47 0.68 5.72
N ALA A 82 9.51 1.43 5.17
CA ALA A 82 8.77 2.45 5.93
C ALA A 82 7.90 1.82 7.04
N ASN A 83 7.25 0.68 6.76
CA ASN A 83 6.47 -0.05 7.77
C ASN A 83 7.37 -0.66 8.87
N VAL A 84 8.55 -1.18 8.52
CA VAL A 84 9.55 -1.66 9.51
C VAL A 84 10.00 -0.53 10.42
N LYS A 85 10.33 0.64 9.84
CA LYS A 85 10.69 1.82 10.62
C LYS A 85 9.56 2.26 11.54
N MET A 86 8.32 2.31 11.04
CA MET A 86 7.16 2.65 11.87
C MET A 86 6.99 1.68 13.03
N ALA A 87 7.13 0.36 12.81
CA ALA A 87 7.07 -0.63 13.88
C ALA A 87 8.19 -0.43 14.92
N TYR A 88 9.39 -0.07 14.47
CA TYR A 88 10.49 0.29 15.37
C TYR A 88 10.20 1.57 16.16
N ASP A 89 9.75 2.64 15.51
CA ASP A 89 9.46 3.94 16.15
C ASP A 89 8.26 3.85 17.10
N TRP A 90 7.33 2.93 16.86
CA TRP A 90 6.12 2.76 17.67
C TRP A 90 6.30 1.72 18.79
N ARG A 91 7.50 1.15 18.96
CA ARG A 91 7.78 0.10 19.97
C ARG A 91 7.45 0.50 21.40
N ASP A 92 7.51 1.80 21.72
CA ASP A 92 7.26 2.38 23.04
C ASP A 92 5.89 3.09 23.13
N ARG A 93 5.05 2.99 22.09
CA ARG A 93 3.69 3.57 22.08
C ARG A 93 2.68 2.63 22.75
N SER A 94 1.42 3.08 22.81
CA SER A 94 0.32 2.30 23.37
C SER A 94 0.22 0.88 22.78
N PRO A 95 -0.25 -0.13 23.55
CA PRO A 95 -0.35 -1.51 23.08
C PRO A 95 -1.13 -1.64 21.76
N LYS A 96 -2.19 -0.83 21.59
CA LYS A 96 -2.97 -0.77 20.34
C LYS A 96 -2.14 -0.29 19.14
N ALA A 97 -1.35 0.77 19.32
CA ALA A 97 -0.49 1.29 18.25
C ALA A 97 0.58 0.26 17.85
N ARG A 98 1.19 -0.39 18.83
CA ARG A 98 2.16 -1.48 18.61
C ARG A 98 1.53 -2.63 17.83
N ALA A 99 0.36 -3.11 18.24
CA ALA A 99 -0.35 -4.19 17.57
C ALA A 99 -0.63 -3.87 16.09
N ILE A 100 -1.04 -2.63 15.79
CA ILE A 100 -1.26 -2.18 14.40
C ILE A 100 0.06 -2.18 13.62
N ALA A 101 1.13 -1.61 14.19
CA ALA A 101 2.40 -1.48 13.48
C ALA A 101 3.07 -2.83 13.21
N TYR A 102 3.10 -3.72 14.22
CA TYR A 102 3.64 -5.07 14.04
C TYR A 102 2.75 -5.95 13.14
N GLY A 103 1.42 -5.82 13.22
CA GLY A 103 0.50 -6.56 12.36
C GLY A 103 0.60 -6.22 10.87
N ARG A 104 1.00 -4.98 10.54
CA ARG A 104 1.22 -4.55 9.15
C ARG A 104 2.40 -5.25 8.48
N LEU A 105 3.42 -5.67 9.24
CA LEU A 105 4.61 -6.34 8.70
C LEU A 105 4.31 -7.71 8.04
N PRO A 106 3.69 -8.68 8.74
CA PRO A 106 3.35 -9.96 8.11
C PRO A 106 2.25 -9.80 7.07
N LEU A 107 1.33 -8.82 7.21
CA LEU A 107 0.26 -8.57 6.24
C LEU A 107 0.78 -8.17 4.85
N GLN A 108 1.99 -7.61 4.78
CA GLN A 108 2.59 -7.19 3.51
C GLN A 108 2.89 -8.37 2.58
N ILE A 109 3.23 -9.54 3.13
CA ILE A 109 3.53 -10.75 2.34
C ILE A 109 2.26 -11.23 1.59
N PRO A 110 1.11 -11.46 2.25
CA PRO A 110 -0.15 -11.76 1.58
C PRO A 110 -0.54 -10.73 0.51
N LEU A 111 -0.36 -9.42 0.76
CA LEU A 111 -0.70 -8.38 -0.22
C LEU A 111 0.14 -8.47 -1.49
N ILE A 112 1.46 -8.69 -1.36
CA ILE A 112 2.37 -8.89 -2.49
C ILE A 112 1.98 -10.15 -3.28
N LEU A 113 1.73 -11.26 -2.57
CA LEU A 113 1.35 -12.52 -3.21
C LEU A 113 -0.02 -12.42 -3.91
N TRP A 114 -0.97 -11.70 -3.32
CA TRP A 114 -2.29 -11.45 -3.87
C TRP A 114 -2.21 -10.64 -5.17
N ALA A 115 -1.46 -9.53 -5.15
CA ALA A 115 -1.21 -8.71 -6.34
C ALA A 115 -0.54 -9.53 -7.46
N ARG A 116 0.48 -10.35 -7.13
CA ARG A 116 1.10 -11.27 -8.10
C ARG A 116 0.12 -12.33 -8.63
N GLY A 117 -0.82 -12.79 -7.80
CA GLY A 117 -1.87 -13.74 -8.19
C GLY A 117 -2.81 -13.17 -9.24
N ILE A 118 -3.26 -11.92 -9.07
CA ILE A 118 -4.10 -11.20 -10.04
C ILE A 118 -3.37 -11.07 -11.38
N GLY A 119 -2.11 -10.60 -11.36
CA GLY A 119 -1.34 -10.42 -12.60
C GLY A 119 -1.06 -11.71 -13.38
N ARG A 120 -1.07 -12.89 -12.73
CA ARG A 120 -0.96 -14.20 -13.41
C ARG A 120 -2.31 -14.68 -13.96
N ALA A 121 -3.41 -14.38 -13.29
CA ALA A 121 -4.75 -14.81 -13.69
C ALA A 121 -5.34 -13.99 -14.85
N ASP A 122 -4.82 -12.79 -15.10
CA ASP A 122 -5.16 -11.97 -16.28
C ASP A 122 -4.14 -12.12 -17.42
N SER A 123 -3.40 -13.24 -17.47
CA SER A 123 -2.42 -13.56 -18.53
C SER A 123 -2.98 -14.53 -19.55
#